data_AF-A0A182KDC9-F1
#
_entry.id   AF-A0A182KDC9-F1
#
_cell.length_a   1.000
_cell.length_b   1.000
_cell.length_c   1.000
_cell.angle_alpha   90.00
_cell.angle_beta   90.00
_cell.angle_gamma   90.00
#
_symmetry.space_group_name_H-M   'P 1'
#
loop_
_entity.id
_entity.type
_entity.pdbx_description
1 polymer ?
#
loop_
_entity_poly.entity_id
_entity_poly.type
_entity_poly.pdbx_seq_one_letter_code
_entity_poly.pdbx_strand_id
1 'polypeptide(L)' 'MQQIINISFPFNPTPIPNDPYCGEELDYGTIMCWADNVVGQQKEPCVFHLIAAGKPEMPYNCSLVNQTSESLEVDCAE' A
#
# COMPACT_ATOMS: atom_id res chain seq x y z
N MET A 1 15.04 -17.49 16.23
CA MET A 1 15.60 -16.16 16.53
C MET A 1 14.78 -15.14 15.76
N GLN A 2 14.11 -14.21 16.44
CA GLN A 2 13.38 -13.11 15.80
C GLN A 2 14.40 -12.00 15.51
N GLN A 3 14.58 -11.62 14.24
CA GLN A 3 15.38 -10.46 13.87
C GLN A 3 14.51 -9.21 14.04
N ILE A 4 14.97 -8.23 14.81
CA ILE A 4 14.29 -6.94 14.94
C ILE A 4 14.75 -6.08 13.75
N ILE A 5 13.81 -5.69 12.89
CA ILE A 5 14.06 -4.85 11.71
C ILE A 5 13.61 -3.43 12.07
N ASN A 6 14.57 -2.52 12.21
CA ASN A 6 14.25 -1.11 12.45
C ASN A 6 13.97 -0.44 11.10
N ILE A 7 12.74 0.06 10.94
CA ILE A 7 12.27 0.78 9.77
C ILE A 7 12.41 2.28 10.06
N SER A 8 13.30 2.97 9.34
CA SER A 8 13.38 4.43 9.41
C SER A 8 12.65 5.03 8.21
N PHE A 9 11.64 5.85 8.47
CA PHE A 9 10.98 6.65 7.44
C PHE A 9 11.74 7.97 7.30
N PRO A 10 12.23 8.35 6.10
CA PRO A 10 12.91 9.64 5.90
C PRO A 10 11.96 10.85 5.89
N PHE A 11 10.66 10.67 6.13
CA PHE A 11 9.67 11.75 6.04
C PHE A 11 9.47 12.48 7.37
N ASN A 12 9.79 13.77 7.37
CA ASN A 12 9.21 14.74 8.30
C ASN A 12 7.92 15.26 7.64
N PRO A 13 6.73 14.77 8.02
CA PRO A 13 5.49 15.11 7.33
C PRO A 13 5.16 16.58 7.60
N THR A 14 5.41 17.45 6.63
CA THR A 14 4.75 18.76 6.60
C THR A 14 3.31 18.53 6.14
N PRO A 15 2.29 18.95 6.90
CA PRO A 15 0.92 18.89 6.42
C PRO A 15 0.78 19.84 5.24
N ILE A 16 0.50 19.32 4.03
CA ILE A 16 0.22 20.13 2.85
C ILE A 16 -1.26 20.54 2.93
N PRO A 17 -1.60 21.82 3.14
CA PRO A 17 -3.00 22.26 3.15
C PRO A 17 -3.49 22.39 1.70
N ASN A 18 -4.61 21.73 1.38
CA ASN A 18 -5.35 21.80 0.11
C ASN A 18 -4.76 21.00 -1.08
N ASP A 19 -4.45 19.72 -0.90
CA ASP A 19 -4.18 18.83 -2.04
C ASP A 19 -5.50 18.37 -2.71
N PRO A 20 -5.81 18.78 -3.96
CA PRO A 20 -7.03 18.40 -4.68
C PRO A 20 -6.89 17.09 -5.49
N TYR A 21 -5.74 16.42 -5.46
CA TYR A 21 -5.51 15.20 -6.26
C TYR A 21 -5.83 13.93 -5.47
N CYS A 22 -7.11 13.59 -5.39
CA CYS A 22 -7.49 12.19 -5.19
C CYS A 22 -7.23 11.42 -6.51
N GLY A 23 -5.96 11.32 -6.94
CA GLY A 23 -5.60 10.70 -8.21
C GLY A 23 -4.20 10.93 -8.78
N GLU A 24 -3.21 11.43 -8.02
CA GLU A 24 -1.82 11.17 -8.40
C GLU A 24 -1.35 9.95 -7.59
N GLU A 25 -0.81 8.94 -8.27
CA GLU A 25 -0.17 7.78 -7.65
C GLU A 25 1.04 8.28 -6.85
N LEU A 26 0.78 8.77 -5.64
CA LEU A 26 1.80 9.21 -4.72
C LEU A 26 2.58 7.95 -4.32
N ASP A 27 3.78 7.80 -4.85
CA ASP A 27 4.77 6.90 -4.29
C ASP A 27 4.85 7.20 -2.79
N TYR A 28 4.58 6.21 -1.95
CA TYR A 28 4.61 6.36 -0.49
C TYR A 28 6.05 6.61 0.04
N GLY A 29 7.01 6.71 -0.87
CA GLY A 29 8.40 7.08 -0.62
C GLY A 29 9.34 5.88 -0.55
N THR A 30 10.58 6.15 -0.15
CA THR A 30 11.63 5.14 0.02
C THR A 30 11.74 4.73 1.49
N ILE A 31 11.64 3.44 1.77
CA ILE A 31 11.93 2.85 3.07
C ILE A 31 13.37 2.37 3.11
N MET A 32 14.06 2.68 4.20
CA MET A 32 15.39 2.14 4.51
C MET A 32 15.32 1.29 5.77
N CYS A 33 15.81 0.05 5.67
CA CYS A 33 15.79 -0.92 6.76
C CYS A 33 17.21 -1.30 7.18
N TRP A 34 17.46 -1.29 8.50
CA TRP A 34 18.70 -1.79 9.09
C TRP A 34 18.39 -3.01 9.95
N ALA A 35 19.07 -4.13 9.67
CA ALA A 35 19.03 -5.29 10.54
C ALA A 35 20.06 -5.14 11.68
N ASP A 36 19.67 -5.57 12.88
CA ASP A 36 20.55 -5.69 14.03
C ASP A 36 20.50 -7.12 14.57
N ASN A 37 21.67 -7.69 14.85
CA ASN A 37 21.79 -9.00 15.47
C ASN A 37 23.03 -9.06 16.39
N VAL A 38 23.27 -10.21 17.03
CA VAL A 38 24.38 -10.39 17.99
C VAL A 38 25.78 -10.19 17.40
N VAL A 39 25.93 -10.26 16.06
CA VAL A 39 27.19 -9.99 15.36
C VAL A 39 27.37 -8.48 15.14
N GLY A 40 26.27 -7.72 15.03
CA GLY A 40 26.27 -6.27 14.93
C GLY A 40 25.15 -5.73 14.04
N GLN A 41 25.17 -4.40 13.85
CA GLN A 41 24.25 -3.70 12.95
C GLN A 41 24.75 -3.76 11.50
N GLN A 42 23.80 -3.93 10.58
CA GLN A 42 24.03 -3.81 9.14
C GLN A 42 24.57 -2.42 8.80
N LYS A 43 25.64 -2.35 7.98
CA LYS A 43 26.29 -1.07 7.61
C LYS A 43 25.52 -0.28 6.54
N GLU A 44 25.01 -0.96 5.52
CA GLU A 44 24.27 -0.37 4.41
C GLU A 44 22.82 -0.84 4.46
N PRO A 45 21.81 0.05 4.47
CA PRO A 45 20.41 -0.38 4.59
C PRO A 45 19.92 -1.15 3.37
N CYS A 46 18.91 -1.99 3.59
CA CYS A 46 18.05 -2.45 2.50
C CYS A 46 17.13 -1.30 2.08
N VAL A 47 17.11 -0.97 0.79
CA VAL A 47 16.33 0.15 0.25
C VAL A 47 15.14 -0.39 -0.54
N PHE A 48 13.93 0.03 -0.16
CA PHE A 48 12.68 -0.36 -0.82
C PHE A 48 11.93 0.89 -1.26
N HIS A 49 11.35 0.83 -2.46
CA HIS A 49 10.47 1.88 -2.96
C HIS A 49 9.03 1.39 -2.78
N LEU A 50 8.24 2.13 -2.00
CA LEU A 50 6.82 1.88 -1.89
C LEU A 50 6.11 2.62 -3.01
N ILE A 51 5.61 1.86 -3.95
CA ILE A 51 4.76 2.36 -5.03
C ILE A 51 3.29 2.27 -4.60
N ALA A 52 2.48 3.21 -5.07
CA ALA A 52 1.03 3.09 -4.92
C ALA A 52 0.55 1.79 -5.57
N ALA A 53 -0.40 1.11 -4.95
CA ALA A 53 -1.08 0.03 -5.62
C ALA A 53 -1.88 0.63 -6.78
N GLY A 54 -1.65 0.11 -8.00
CA GLY A 54 -2.44 0.50 -9.16
C GLY A 54 -3.92 0.17 -8.96
N LYS A 55 -4.77 0.72 -9.83
CA LYS A 55 -6.20 0.36 -9.86
C LYS A 55 -6.34 -1.18 -9.95
N PRO A 56 -7.19 -1.81 -9.12
CA PRO A 56 -7.45 -3.24 -9.23
C PRO A 56 -7.90 -3.63 -10.63
N GLU A 57 -7.64 -4.87 -11.01
CA GLU A 57 -8.20 -5.42 -12.25
C GLU A 57 -9.74 -5.41 -12.19
N MET A 58 -10.38 -5.38 -13.35
CA MET A 58 -11.83 -5.43 -13.41
C MET A 58 -12.30 -6.80 -12.92
N PRO A 59 -13.32 -6.85 -12.03
CA PRO A 59 -13.83 -8.11 -11.54
C PRO A 59 -14.47 -8.91 -12.69
N TYR A 60 -14.44 -10.23 -12.58
CA TYR A 60 -14.95 -11.13 -13.62
C TYR A 60 -16.10 -11.99 -13.08
N ASN A 61 -16.79 -12.69 -14.00
CA ASN A 61 -17.93 -13.56 -13.68
C ASN A 61 -19.06 -12.86 -12.90
N CYS A 62 -19.35 -11.60 -13.22
CA CYS A 62 -20.45 -10.87 -12.61
C CYS A 62 -21.81 -11.48 -12.97
N SER A 63 -22.66 -11.70 -11.97
CA SER A 63 -24.01 -12.22 -12.12
C SER A 63 -25.02 -11.40 -11.33
N LEU A 64 -26.26 -11.36 -11.82
CA LEU A 64 -27.36 -10.68 -11.14
C LEU A 64 -28.04 -11.64 -10.19
N VAL A 65 -28.07 -11.29 -8.92
CA VAL A 65 -28.78 -12.01 -7.87
C VAL A 65 -29.91 -11.13 -7.31
N ASN A 66 -30.92 -11.78 -6.72
CA ASN A 66 -32.01 -11.14 -5.96
C ASN A 66 -32.70 -9.95 -6.68
N GLN A 67 -33.10 -10.15 -7.93
CA GLN A 67 -33.75 -9.12 -8.74
C GLN A 67 -35.21 -8.91 -8.31
N THR A 68 -35.58 -7.66 -8.04
CA THR A 68 -36.95 -7.22 -7.76
C THR A 68 -37.33 -6.05 -8.70
N SER A 69 -38.57 -5.57 -8.61
CA SER A 69 -39.00 -4.39 -9.38
C SER A 69 -38.31 -3.09 -8.94
N GLU A 70 -37.70 -3.05 -7.75
CA GLU A 70 -37.12 -1.84 -7.16
C GLU A 70 -35.60 -1.98 -6.90
N SER A 71 -35.06 -3.20 -6.93
CA SER A 71 -33.66 -3.47 -6.60
C SER A 71 -33.05 -4.59 -7.45
N LEU A 72 -31.74 -4.51 -7.63
CA LEU A 72 -30.91 -5.59 -8.16
C LEU A 72 -29.63 -5.69 -7.34
N GLU A 73 -29.11 -6.90 -7.20
CA GLU A 73 -27.83 -7.17 -6.55
C GLU A 73 -26.88 -7.79 -7.59
N VAL A 74 -25.61 -7.36 -7.57
CA VAL A 74 -24.57 -7.85 -8.48
C VAL A 74 -23.49 -8.51 -7.66
N ASP A 75 -23.23 -9.78 -7.93
CA ASP A 75 -22.13 -10.54 -7.33
C ASP A 75 -21.05 -10.78 -8.40
N CYS A 76 -19.79 -10.51 -8.07
CA CYS A 76 -18.65 -10.62 -8.97
C CYS A 76 -17.45 -11.28 -8.26
N ALA A 77 -16.58 -11.95 -9.02
CA ALA A 77 -15.33 -12.50 -8.52
C ALA A 77 -14.15 -11.53 -8.73
N GLU A 78 -13.17 -11.58 -7.82
CA GLU A 78 -11.86 -10.92 -7.93
C GLU A 78 -10.87 -11.70 -8.79
#